data_AF-A0A7S1SGN3-F1
#
_entry.id   AF-A0A7S1SGN3-F1
#
_cell.length_a   1.000
_cell.length_b   1.000
_cell.length_c   1.000
_cell.angle_alpha   90.00
_cell.angle_beta   90.00
_cell.angle_gamma   90.00
#
_symmetry.space_group_name_H-M   'P 1'
#
loop_
_entity.id
_entity.type
_entity.pdbx_description
1 polymer ?
#
loop_
_entity_poly.entity_id
_entity_poly.type
_entity_poly.pdbx_seq_one_letter_code
_entity_poly.pdbx_strand_id
1 'polypeptide(L)'
;QVGLRARTAAHQSGSETAIAAPHARRQPTAADPPSPPETPPAAFITMSKSHEHYFGHTCGCVPVWYTVALYVVLTLLLSLLAALSLVTEDARTLVGGYALSLRYLVSIVGAVGMFFSVGAIIGIHDNCSAWVRPFLYFVLVRMVVVVVFFCIDWQELQICEHYTPSGGKFTSIDSGRYNPAIETVALGDRCGQARAQHAVLTAADLVVCLYGLYISFWWCRMVDVAPSYQISLDETRPLRIYSGYTNSGYPVTPPADDLNVAQTGYAAYSA
;
A
#
# COMPACT_ATOMS: atom_id res chain seq x y z
N GLN A 1 -24.34 10.93 26.56
CA GLN A 1 -23.66 9.85 27.31
C GLN A 1 -23.26 8.76 26.32
N VAL A 2 -22.02 8.79 25.81
CA VAL A 2 -21.46 7.74 24.95
C VAL A 2 -20.05 7.48 25.46
N GLY A 3 -19.83 6.27 25.98
CA GLY A 3 -18.63 5.89 26.72
C GLY A 3 -17.45 5.58 25.81
N LEU A 4 -16.39 6.38 25.93
CA LEU A 4 -15.07 6.09 25.38
C LEU A 4 -14.37 5.04 26.27
N ARG A 5 -14.23 3.80 25.78
CA ARG A 5 -13.32 2.81 26.36
C ARG A 5 -11.96 2.93 25.68
N ALA A 6 -11.05 3.67 26.30
CA ALA A 6 -9.63 3.66 25.99
C ALA A 6 -9.02 2.31 26.39
N ARG A 7 -8.46 1.57 25.44
CA ARG A 7 -7.58 0.43 25.72
C ARG A 7 -6.14 0.88 25.51
N THR A 8 -5.49 1.17 26.64
CA THR A 8 -4.04 1.32 26.79
C THR A 8 -3.41 -0.06 26.62
N ALA A 9 -2.63 -0.27 25.56
CA ALA A 9 -1.75 -1.42 25.43
C ALA A 9 -0.31 -0.94 25.68
N ALA A 10 0.16 -1.17 26.91
CA ALA A 10 1.57 -1.16 27.24
C ALA A 10 2.19 -2.42 26.64
N HIS A 11 3.21 -2.28 25.80
CA HIS A 11 4.03 -3.42 25.38
C HIS A 11 5.47 -3.20 25.78
N GLN A 12 6.00 -4.27 26.40
CA GLN A 12 7.19 -4.37 27.21
C GLN A 12 8.48 -4.17 26.40
N SER A 13 9.40 -3.45 27.03
CA SER A 13 10.83 -3.39 26.72
C SER A 13 11.46 -4.75 27.01
N GLY A 14 11.89 -5.45 25.95
CA GLY A 14 12.67 -6.68 26.01
C GLY A 14 14.14 -6.38 25.77
N SER A 15 14.93 -6.40 26.85
CA SER A 15 16.38 -6.33 26.87
C SER A 15 16.97 -7.69 26.48
N GLU A 16 17.43 -7.86 25.24
CA GLU A 16 18.21 -9.04 24.83
C GLU A 16 19.69 -8.87 25.16
N THR A 17 20.12 -9.64 26.15
CA THR A 17 21.49 -9.81 26.63
C THR A 17 22.29 -10.59 25.59
N ALA A 18 23.25 -9.92 24.96
CA ALA A 18 24.22 -10.55 24.06
C ALA A 18 25.16 -11.49 24.86
N ILE A 19 24.97 -12.80 24.70
CA ILE A 19 25.90 -13.83 25.17
C ILE A 19 26.96 -14.04 24.08
N ALA A 20 28.17 -13.54 24.34
CA ALA A 20 29.34 -13.75 23.52
C ALA A 20 29.77 -15.24 23.56
N ALA A 21 29.78 -15.89 22.39
CA ALA A 21 30.31 -17.25 22.23
C ALA A 21 31.84 -17.22 21.96
N PRO A 22 32.62 -18.15 22.53
CA PRO A 22 34.07 -18.18 22.40
C PRO A 22 34.52 -18.66 21.01
N HIS A 23 35.49 -17.93 20.46
CA HIS A 23 36.26 -18.22 19.27
C HIS A 23 36.97 -19.60 19.38
N ALA A 24 36.43 -20.61 18.71
CA ALA A 24 37.11 -21.88 18.51
C ALA A 24 38.14 -21.75 17.37
N ARG A 25 39.42 -21.79 17.74
CA ARG A 25 40.61 -21.77 16.88
C ARG A 25 40.68 -23.09 16.07
N ARG A 26 40.39 -23.05 14.77
CA ARG A 26 40.61 -24.18 13.84
C ARG A 26 42.10 -24.33 13.53
N GLN A 27 42.64 -25.52 13.79
CA GLN A 27 43.97 -25.95 13.37
C GLN A 27 44.00 -26.20 11.84
N PRO A 28 45.07 -25.83 11.14
CA PRO A 28 45.29 -26.21 9.74
C PRO A 28 45.76 -27.67 9.68
N THR A 29 44.97 -28.53 9.05
CA THR A 29 45.36 -29.90 8.71
C THR A 29 45.36 -30.07 7.20
N ALA A 30 46.55 -30.43 6.71
CA ALA A 30 46.87 -31.28 5.56
C ALA A 30 46.11 -31.09 4.23
N ALA A 31 46.85 -30.54 3.26
CA ALA A 31 46.88 -30.89 1.83
C ALA A 31 45.54 -31.14 1.12
N ASP A 32 45.07 -30.09 0.44
CA ASP A 32 43.95 -30.18 -0.49
C ASP A 32 44.25 -31.12 -1.68
N PRO A 33 43.34 -32.06 -2.00
CA PRO A 33 43.38 -32.84 -3.23
C PRO A 33 43.07 -31.98 -4.48
N PRO A 34 43.50 -32.42 -5.68
CA PRO A 34 43.36 -31.67 -6.93
C PRO A 34 41.90 -31.33 -7.23
N SER A 35 41.67 -30.07 -7.61
CA SER A 35 40.37 -29.49 -7.91
C SER A 35 39.65 -30.28 -9.02
N PRO A 36 38.38 -30.68 -8.80
CA PRO A 36 37.59 -31.32 -9.84
C PRO A 36 37.34 -30.38 -11.03
N PRO A 37 37.14 -30.93 -12.24
CA PRO A 37 36.95 -30.15 -13.47
C PRO A 37 35.79 -29.18 -13.34
N GLU A 38 36.00 -27.93 -13.78
CA GLU A 38 35.00 -26.87 -13.86
C GLU A 38 33.76 -27.38 -14.59
N THR A 39 32.71 -27.66 -13.82
CA THR A 39 31.36 -27.81 -14.35
C THR A 39 30.93 -26.48 -14.96
N PRO A 40 30.36 -26.48 -16.17
CA PRO A 40 29.93 -25.26 -16.85
C PRO A 40 28.98 -24.47 -15.94
N PRO A 41 29.04 -23.13 -15.97
CA PRO A 41 28.21 -22.28 -15.12
C PRO A 41 26.75 -22.68 -15.34
N ALA A 42 26.15 -23.27 -14.31
CA ALA A 42 24.75 -23.62 -14.29
C ALA A 42 23.98 -22.40 -14.78
N ALA A 43 23.36 -22.52 -15.96
CA ALA A 43 22.50 -21.48 -16.49
C ALA A 43 21.56 -21.09 -15.36
N PHE A 44 21.64 -19.82 -14.94
CA PHE A 44 20.73 -19.25 -13.97
C PHE A 44 19.33 -19.45 -14.54
N ILE A 45 18.66 -20.50 -14.09
CA ILE A 45 17.23 -20.65 -14.23
C ILE A 45 16.70 -19.50 -13.40
N THR A 46 16.43 -18.38 -14.06
CA THR A 46 15.62 -17.31 -13.51
C THR A 46 14.30 -17.98 -13.19
N MET A 47 14.11 -18.34 -11.92
CA MET A 47 12.83 -18.79 -11.40
C MET A 47 11.82 -17.72 -11.81
N SER A 48 11.09 -17.99 -12.88
CA SER A 48 9.86 -17.28 -13.17
C SER A 48 9.00 -17.53 -11.95
N LYS A 49 8.82 -16.50 -11.12
CA LYS A 49 7.89 -16.46 -9.99
C LYS A 49 6.48 -16.62 -10.58
N SER A 50 6.19 -17.83 -11.02
CA SER A 50 5.02 -18.16 -11.82
C SER A 50 3.92 -18.58 -10.88
N HIS A 51 2.78 -17.91 -11.05
CA HIS A 51 1.49 -18.13 -10.39
C HIS A 51 1.30 -17.44 -9.04
N GLU A 52 1.52 -16.12 -8.99
CA GLU A 52 0.58 -15.29 -8.24
C GLU A 52 -0.78 -15.36 -8.94
N HIS A 53 -1.81 -15.78 -8.22
CA HIS A 53 -3.17 -15.88 -8.73
C HIS A 53 -3.61 -14.49 -9.22
N TYR A 54 -3.91 -14.33 -10.51
CA TYR A 54 -4.47 -13.09 -11.04
C TYR A 54 -5.80 -12.82 -10.33
N PHE A 55 -5.85 -11.80 -9.47
CA PHE A 55 -7.01 -11.38 -8.70
C PHE A 55 -8.13 -10.73 -9.56
N GLY A 56 -8.35 -11.24 -10.76
CA GLY A 56 -9.23 -10.65 -11.77
C GLY A 56 -8.60 -9.46 -12.50
N HIS A 57 -9.37 -8.89 -13.42
CA HIS A 57 -8.98 -7.72 -14.21
C HIS A 57 -9.97 -6.57 -13.95
N THR A 58 -9.45 -5.36 -13.74
CA THR A 58 -10.19 -4.09 -13.80
C THR A 58 -10.14 -3.53 -15.22
N CYS A 59 -11.20 -2.83 -15.64
CA CYS A 59 -11.31 -2.22 -16.97
C CYS A 59 -10.97 -3.19 -18.13
N GLY A 60 -11.28 -4.48 -17.97
CA GLY A 60 -11.11 -5.52 -18.98
C GLY A 60 -9.70 -6.11 -19.10
N CYS A 61 -8.65 -5.32 -18.85
CA CYS A 61 -7.27 -5.73 -19.18
C CYS A 61 -6.24 -5.49 -18.08
N VAL A 62 -6.53 -4.65 -17.10
CA VAL A 62 -5.53 -4.24 -16.11
C VAL A 62 -5.68 -5.14 -14.87
N PRO A 63 -4.64 -5.85 -14.43
CA PRO A 63 -4.66 -6.52 -13.13
C PRO A 63 -5.02 -5.54 -11.99
N VAL A 64 -5.88 -5.99 -11.06
CA VAL A 64 -6.44 -5.13 -9.99
C VAL A 64 -5.35 -4.43 -9.17
N TRP A 65 -4.26 -5.15 -8.85
CA TRP A 65 -3.18 -4.62 -8.01
C TRP A 65 -2.50 -3.39 -8.63
N TYR A 66 -2.28 -3.37 -9.96
CA TYR A 66 -1.74 -2.21 -10.65
C TYR A 66 -2.68 -1.02 -10.59
N THR A 67 -4.00 -1.25 -10.65
CA THR A 67 -4.98 -0.16 -10.56
C THR A 67 -4.98 0.47 -9.17
N VAL A 68 -4.92 -0.35 -8.12
CA VAL A 68 -4.80 0.14 -6.73
C VAL A 68 -3.48 0.89 -6.54
N ALA A 69 -2.36 0.32 -7.01
CA ALA A 69 -1.05 0.97 -6.91
C ALA A 69 -1.02 2.32 -7.64
N LEU A 70 -1.55 2.38 -8.87
CA LEU A 70 -1.66 3.62 -9.65
C LEU A 70 -2.51 4.65 -8.92
N TYR A 71 -3.63 4.24 -8.31
CA TYR A 71 -4.49 5.13 -7.55
C TYR A 71 -3.80 5.70 -6.30
N VAL A 72 -3.05 4.88 -5.56
CA VAL A 72 -2.27 5.34 -4.40
C VAL A 72 -1.17 6.31 -4.82
N VAL A 73 -0.45 6.03 -5.91
CA VAL A 73 0.56 6.93 -6.46
C VAL A 73 -0.06 8.26 -6.92
N LEU A 74 -1.21 8.22 -7.58
CA LEU A 74 -1.95 9.42 -7.97
C LEU A 74 -2.36 10.24 -6.74
N THR A 75 -2.86 9.58 -5.69
CA THR A 75 -3.24 10.24 -4.44
C THR A 75 -2.03 10.86 -3.75
N LEU A 76 -0.88 10.17 -3.73
CA LEU A 76 0.38 10.70 -3.21
C LEU A 76 0.83 11.95 -3.98
N LEU A 77 0.74 11.92 -5.31
CA LEU A 77 1.09 13.07 -6.16
C LEU A 77 0.17 14.27 -5.88
N LEU A 78 -1.14 14.04 -5.79
CA LEU A 78 -2.12 15.09 -5.45
C LEU A 78 -1.87 15.66 -4.05
N SER A 79 -1.55 14.82 -3.07
CA SER A 79 -1.16 15.23 -1.72
C SER A 79 0.13 16.04 -1.69
N LEU A 80 1.12 15.67 -2.51
CA LEU A 80 2.36 16.44 -2.67
C LEU A 80 2.08 17.81 -3.30
N LEU A 81 1.28 17.88 -4.35
CA LEU A 81 0.87 19.14 -4.97
C LEU A 81 0.10 20.04 -3.98
N ALA A 82 -0.78 19.45 -3.17
CA ALA A 82 -1.48 20.16 -2.10
C ALA A 82 -0.51 20.73 -1.04
N ALA A 83 0.53 20.00 -0.66
CA ALA A 83 1.56 20.51 0.24
C ALA A 83 2.42 21.61 -0.41
N LEU A 84 2.75 21.47 -1.70
CA LEU A 84 3.50 22.46 -2.47
C LEU A 84 2.72 23.76 -2.72
N SER A 85 1.39 23.75 -2.60
CA SER A 85 0.55 24.97 -2.69
C SER A 85 0.84 25.98 -1.57
N LEU A 86 1.50 25.55 -0.49
CA LEU A 86 1.95 26.44 0.57
C LEU A 86 3.15 27.29 0.13
N VAL A 87 3.97 26.77 -0.79
CA VAL A 87 5.16 27.44 -1.35
C VAL A 87 4.84 28.14 -2.67
N THR A 88 4.02 27.52 -3.50
CA THR A 88 3.69 28.01 -4.85
C THR A 88 2.30 28.61 -4.90
N GLU A 89 2.19 29.88 -5.29
CA GLU A 89 0.88 30.53 -5.40
C GLU A 89 0.08 30.06 -6.63
N ASP A 90 0.74 29.45 -7.62
CA ASP A 90 0.10 29.01 -8.88
C ASP A 90 -0.66 27.68 -8.76
N ALA A 91 -0.29 26.80 -7.82
CA ALA A 91 -0.92 25.49 -7.66
C ALA A 91 -2.38 25.55 -7.17
N ARG A 92 -2.83 26.72 -6.70
CA ARG A 92 -4.21 26.97 -6.24
C ARG A 92 -5.27 26.73 -7.32
N THR A 93 -4.91 26.92 -8.60
CA THR A 93 -5.86 26.72 -9.70
C THR A 93 -6.27 25.27 -9.87
N LEU A 94 -5.40 24.33 -9.47
CA LEU A 94 -5.62 22.90 -9.63
C LEU A 94 -6.38 22.29 -8.43
N VAL A 95 -6.03 22.70 -7.20
CA VAL A 95 -6.54 22.10 -5.96
C VAL A 95 -7.70 22.90 -5.35
N GLY A 96 -7.88 24.14 -5.77
CA GLY A 96 -8.83 25.09 -5.17
C GLY A 96 -8.17 25.93 -4.06
N GLY A 97 -8.98 26.42 -3.12
CA GLY A 97 -8.53 27.28 -2.04
C GLY A 97 -8.60 28.76 -2.40
N TYR A 98 -9.69 29.18 -3.03
CA TYR A 98 -9.95 30.59 -3.29
C TYR A 98 -10.19 31.33 -1.96
N ALA A 99 -10.75 30.67 -0.95
CA ALA A 99 -10.81 31.21 0.41
C ALA A 99 -9.48 31.05 1.16
N LEU A 100 -9.03 32.13 1.82
CA LEU A 100 -7.77 32.17 2.59
C LEU A 100 -7.68 31.06 3.65
N SER A 101 -8.81 30.75 4.31
CA SER A 101 -8.88 29.69 5.33
C SER A 101 -8.68 28.30 4.74
N LEU A 102 -9.11 28.07 3.50
CA LEU A 102 -8.99 26.77 2.85
C LEU A 102 -7.55 26.45 2.45
N ARG A 103 -6.73 27.46 2.15
CA ARG A 103 -5.30 27.29 1.80
C ARG A 103 -4.54 26.48 2.85
N TYR A 104 -4.75 26.81 4.13
CA TYR A 104 -4.12 26.09 5.24
C TYR A 104 -4.67 24.68 5.41
N LEU A 105 -6.00 24.51 5.29
CA LEU A 105 -6.64 23.21 5.43
C LEU A 105 -6.23 22.24 4.32
N VAL A 106 -6.16 22.70 3.07
CA VAL A 106 -5.68 21.92 1.92
C VAL A 106 -4.27 21.40 2.18
N SER A 107 -3.38 22.25 2.70
CA SER A 107 -2.00 21.87 2.98
C SER A 107 -1.89 20.83 4.10
N ILE A 108 -2.71 20.96 5.16
CA ILE A 108 -2.77 19.98 6.26
C ILE A 108 -3.29 18.63 5.74
N VAL A 109 -4.37 18.64 4.97
CA VAL A 109 -4.95 17.42 4.37
C VAL A 109 -3.96 16.77 3.40
N GLY A 110 -3.23 17.58 2.63
CA GLY A 110 -2.13 17.14 1.76
C GLY A 110 -1.05 16.41 2.55
N ALA A 111 -0.52 17.02 3.61
CA ALA A 111 0.51 16.42 4.45
C ALA A 111 0.05 15.11 5.09
N VAL A 112 -1.16 15.07 5.67
CA VAL A 112 -1.75 13.85 6.23
C VAL A 112 -1.89 12.76 5.16
N GLY A 113 -2.34 13.14 3.95
CA GLY A 113 -2.48 12.21 2.83
C GLY A 113 -1.16 11.64 2.33
N MET A 114 -0.05 12.39 2.40
CA MET A 114 1.28 11.86 2.08
C MET A 114 1.64 10.69 3.00
N PHE A 115 1.44 10.83 4.31
CA PHE A 115 1.75 9.78 5.28
C PHE A 115 0.92 8.50 5.02
N PHE A 116 -0.40 8.63 4.82
CA PHE A 116 -1.26 7.47 4.56
C PHE A 116 -0.96 6.83 3.20
N SER A 117 -0.64 7.62 2.17
CA SER A 117 -0.33 7.08 0.84
C SER A 117 0.97 6.28 0.84
N VAL A 118 2.01 6.74 1.54
CA VAL A 118 3.26 5.98 1.71
C VAL A 118 3.00 4.65 2.43
N GLY A 119 2.20 4.67 3.51
CA GLY A 119 1.80 3.44 4.21
C GLY A 119 1.01 2.48 3.32
N ALA A 120 0.14 2.99 2.46
CA ALA A 120 -0.60 2.17 1.51
C ALA A 120 0.29 1.53 0.43
N ILE A 121 1.32 2.24 -0.06
CA ILE A 121 2.29 1.67 -1.01
C ILE A 121 3.01 0.47 -0.39
N ILE A 122 3.49 0.61 0.85
CA ILE A 122 4.12 -0.48 1.61
C ILE A 122 3.11 -1.64 1.79
N GLY A 123 1.87 -1.32 2.18
CA GLY A 123 0.80 -2.31 2.35
C GLY A 123 0.47 -3.10 1.08
N ILE A 124 0.47 -2.44 -0.09
CA ILE A 124 0.23 -3.11 -1.37
C ILE A 124 1.42 -4.01 -1.74
N HIS A 125 2.65 -3.52 -1.56
CA HIS A 125 3.85 -4.29 -1.84
C HIS A 125 3.93 -5.57 -1.01
N ASP A 126 3.56 -5.48 0.27
CA ASP A 126 3.61 -6.62 1.21
C ASP A 126 2.30 -7.44 1.21
N ASN A 127 1.35 -7.15 0.31
CA ASN A 127 0.02 -7.78 0.26
C ASN A 127 -0.69 -7.78 1.62
N CYS A 128 -0.55 -6.70 2.39
CA CYS A 128 -1.09 -6.56 3.74
C CYS A 128 -2.23 -5.52 3.79
N SER A 129 -3.47 -6.00 3.87
CA SER A 129 -4.67 -5.15 3.90
C SER A 129 -4.74 -4.22 5.12
N ALA A 130 -4.06 -4.57 6.22
CA ALA A 130 -4.05 -3.79 7.45
C ALA A 130 -3.49 -2.37 7.26
N TRP A 131 -2.50 -2.20 6.38
CA TRP A 131 -1.91 -0.90 6.06
C TRP A 131 -2.74 -0.09 5.05
N VAL A 132 -3.47 -0.78 4.17
CA VAL A 132 -4.28 -0.14 3.12
C VAL A 132 -5.63 0.34 3.68
N ARG A 133 -6.21 -0.33 4.68
CA ARG A 133 -7.49 0.07 5.29
C ARG A 133 -7.51 1.50 5.88
N PRO A 134 -6.51 1.94 6.68
CA PRO A 134 -6.41 3.33 7.14
C PRO A 134 -6.40 4.34 5.99
N PHE A 135 -5.70 4.03 4.89
CA PHE A 135 -5.70 4.86 3.70
C PHE A 135 -7.09 4.98 3.06
N LEU A 136 -7.89 3.90 3.03
CA LEU A 136 -9.28 3.98 2.54
C LEU A 136 -10.16 4.90 3.37
N TYR A 137 -10.04 4.86 4.70
CA TYR A 137 -10.75 5.79 5.58
C TYR A 137 -10.30 7.23 5.34
N PHE A 138 -9.01 7.46 5.15
CA PHE A 138 -8.48 8.77 4.79
C PHE A 138 -9.06 9.27 3.45
N VAL A 139 -9.08 8.43 2.40
CA VAL A 139 -9.66 8.79 1.09
C VAL A 139 -11.15 9.14 1.21
N LEU A 140 -11.91 8.38 2.01
CA LEU A 140 -13.31 8.67 2.27
C LEU A 140 -13.50 10.05 2.94
N VAL A 141 -12.70 10.35 3.96
CA VAL A 141 -12.70 11.66 4.62
C VAL A 141 -12.28 12.77 3.64
N ARG A 142 -11.24 12.53 2.83
CA ARG A 142 -10.77 13.45 1.78
C ARG A 142 -11.90 13.79 0.81
N MET A 143 -12.69 12.80 0.37
CA MET A 143 -13.84 13.06 -0.51
C MET A 143 -14.85 14.02 0.12
N VAL A 144 -15.21 13.82 1.39
CA VAL A 144 -16.13 14.72 2.10
C VAL A 144 -15.54 16.12 2.19
N VAL A 145 -14.25 16.24 2.51
CA VAL A 145 -13.56 17.52 2.60
C VAL A 145 -13.52 18.24 1.26
N VAL A 146 -13.26 17.54 0.14
CA VAL A 146 -13.27 18.11 -1.21
C VAL A 146 -14.65 18.66 -1.57
N VAL A 147 -15.74 17.97 -1.21
CA VAL A 147 -17.10 18.49 -1.43
C VAL A 147 -17.36 19.77 -0.63
N VAL A 148 -16.89 19.83 0.62
CA VAL A 148 -17.01 21.04 1.45
C VAL A 148 -16.21 22.19 0.84
N PHE A 149 -14.98 21.93 0.39
CA PHE A 149 -14.13 22.94 -0.26
C PHE A 149 -14.79 23.47 -1.53
N PHE A 150 -15.35 22.58 -2.35
CA PHE A 150 -16.09 22.95 -3.55
C PHE A 150 -17.26 23.90 -3.25
N CYS A 151 -18.06 23.61 -2.23
CA CYS A 151 -19.19 24.48 -1.86
C CYS A 151 -18.74 25.89 -1.44
N ILE A 152 -17.66 25.99 -0.66
CA ILE A 152 -17.12 27.27 -0.19
C ILE A 152 -16.49 28.04 -1.36
N ASP A 153 -15.64 27.38 -2.16
CA ASP A 153 -15.01 28.01 -3.33
C ASP A 153 -16.05 28.43 -4.36
N TRP A 154 -17.14 27.67 -4.53
CA TRP A 154 -18.26 28.04 -5.41
C TRP A 154 -18.92 29.36 -5.01
N GLN A 155 -19.12 29.58 -3.70
CA GLN A 155 -19.67 30.83 -3.18
C GLN A 155 -18.72 32.01 -3.43
N GLU A 156 -17.43 31.84 -3.16
CA GLU A 156 -16.41 32.87 -3.41
C GLU A 156 -16.30 33.21 -4.92
N LEU A 157 -16.35 32.20 -5.79
CA LEU A 157 -16.33 32.37 -7.24
C LEU A 157 -17.60 33.05 -7.79
N GLN A 158 -18.75 32.89 -7.13
CA GLN A 158 -19.95 33.66 -7.48
C GLN A 158 -19.78 35.15 -7.16
N ILE A 159 -19.13 35.47 -6.04
CA ILE A 159 -18.85 36.86 -5.66
C ILE A 159 -17.81 37.50 -6.61
N CYS A 160 -16.87 36.70 -7.16
CA CYS A 160 -15.88 37.15 -8.15
C CYS A 160 -16.49 37.94 -9.33
N GLU A 161 -17.67 37.54 -9.82
CA GLU A 161 -18.34 38.19 -10.95
C GLU A 161 -18.66 39.68 -10.66
N HIS A 162 -18.89 40.03 -9.39
CA HIS A 162 -19.15 41.41 -8.96
C HIS A 162 -17.88 42.29 -8.91
N TYR A 163 -16.69 41.69 -8.88
CA TYR A 163 -15.40 42.41 -8.88
C TYR A 163 -14.83 42.64 -10.28
N THR A 164 -15.51 42.15 -11.31
CA THR A 164 -15.11 42.43 -12.70
C THR A 164 -15.29 43.92 -13.01
N PRO A 165 -14.59 44.48 -14.01
CA PRO A 165 -14.79 45.87 -14.46
C PRO A 165 -16.26 46.17 -14.83
N SER A 166 -17.02 45.15 -15.22
CA SER A 166 -18.45 45.24 -15.51
C SER A 166 -19.34 45.29 -14.25
N GLY A 167 -18.86 44.78 -13.11
CA GLY A 167 -19.59 44.62 -11.85
C GLY A 167 -19.62 45.84 -10.92
N GLY A 168 -18.96 46.94 -11.31
CA GLY A 168 -19.04 48.22 -10.59
C GLY A 168 -18.21 48.31 -9.30
N LYS A 169 -17.46 47.26 -8.92
CA LYS A 169 -16.49 47.28 -7.82
C LYS A 169 -15.11 46.90 -8.33
N PHE A 170 -14.14 47.78 -8.18
CA PHE A 170 -12.76 47.57 -8.67
C PHE A 170 -11.86 46.78 -7.73
N THR A 171 -12.24 46.56 -6.46
CA THR A 171 -11.34 45.93 -5.48
C THR A 171 -12.07 44.94 -4.58
N SER A 172 -11.36 43.88 -4.17
CA SER A 172 -11.87 42.86 -3.23
C SER A 172 -11.76 43.29 -1.76
N ILE A 173 -11.57 44.57 -1.46
CA ILE A 173 -11.28 45.07 -0.10
C ILE A 173 -12.54 45.11 0.80
N ASP A 174 -13.72 44.87 0.23
CA ASP A 174 -15.03 45.10 0.87
C ASP A 174 -15.25 44.31 2.19
N SER A 175 -14.56 43.18 2.38
CA SER A 175 -14.68 42.32 3.58
C SER A 175 -13.54 42.51 4.60
N GLY A 176 -12.71 43.56 4.43
CA GLY A 176 -11.57 43.85 5.31
C GLY A 176 -10.41 42.85 5.18
N ARG A 177 -10.46 41.93 4.21
CA ARG A 177 -9.38 40.99 3.90
C ARG A 177 -9.12 40.98 2.41
N TYR A 178 -7.93 41.40 2.04
CA TYR A 178 -7.46 41.36 0.65
C TYR A 178 -7.14 39.91 0.25
N ASN A 179 -7.66 39.48 -0.90
CA ASN A 179 -7.46 38.13 -1.41
C ASN A 179 -6.83 38.18 -2.81
N PRO A 180 -5.51 37.92 -2.93
CA PRO A 180 -4.80 38.04 -4.20
C PRO A 180 -5.27 37.02 -5.24
N ALA A 181 -5.89 35.90 -4.83
CA ALA A 181 -6.36 34.88 -5.76
C ALA A 181 -7.54 35.36 -6.58
N ILE A 182 -8.58 35.86 -5.91
CA ILE A 182 -9.79 36.35 -6.56
C ILE A 182 -9.47 37.57 -7.42
N GLU A 183 -8.62 38.47 -6.94
CA GLU A 183 -8.26 39.68 -7.69
C GLU A 183 -7.57 39.34 -9.03
N THR A 184 -6.63 38.39 -9.06
CA THR A 184 -5.96 38.01 -10.32
C THR A 184 -6.93 37.43 -11.35
N VAL A 185 -7.95 36.69 -10.92
CA VAL A 185 -8.97 36.10 -11.81
C VAL A 185 -9.99 37.16 -12.25
N ALA A 186 -10.37 38.07 -11.35
CA ALA A 186 -11.29 39.16 -11.61
C ALA A 186 -10.71 40.19 -12.59
N LEU A 187 -9.43 40.57 -12.42
CA LEU A 187 -8.72 41.47 -13.34
C LEU A 187 -8.57 40.88 -14.75
N GLY A 188 -8.55 39.54 -14.86
CA GLY A 188 -8.50 38.85 -16.14
C GLY A 188 -9.85 38.71 -16.85
N ASP A 189 -10.97 39.11 -16.22
CA ASP A 189 -12.34 38.85 -16.67
C ASP A 189 -12.61 37.35 -16.94
N ARG A 190 -12.00 36.47 -16.14
CA ARG A 190 -12.10 35.00 -16.28
C ARG A 190 -12.85 34.31 -15.15
N CYS A 191 -13.60 35.03 -14.30
CA CYS A 191 -14.33 34.43 -13.17
C CYS A 191 -15.25 33.27 -13.63
N GLY A 192 -16.03 33.48 -14.70
CA GLY A 192 -16.94 32.45 -15.23
C GLY A 192 -16.21 31.22 -15.76
N GLN A 193 -15.08 31.41 -16.44
CA GLN A 193 -14.24 30.31 -16.94
C GLN A 193 -13.58 29.55 -15.79
N ALA A 194 -13.03 30.26 -14.79
CA ALA A 194 -12.42 29.66 -13.61
C ALA A 194 -13.43 28.81 -12.82
N ARG A 195 -14.67 29.29 -12.67
CA ARG A 195 -15.75 28.54 -12.03
C ARG A 195 -16.07 27.24 -12.78
N ALA A 196 -16.19 27.30 -14.10
CA ALA A 196 -16.46 26.11 -14.91
C ALA A 196 -15.30 25.10 -14.84
N GLN A 197 -14.06 25.57 -14.96
CA GLN A 197 -12.86 24.74 -14.83
C GLN A 197 -12.77 24.07 -13.46
N HIS A 198 -13.03 24.82 -12.38
CA HIS A 198 -13.01 24.29 -11.02
C HIS A 198 -14.08 23.20 -10.82
N ALA A 199 -15.30 23.40 -11.34
CA ALA A 199 -16.35 22.37 -11.29
C ALA A 199 -15.96 21.09 -12.04
N VAL A 200 -15.40 21.22 -13.25
CA VAL A 200 -14.98 20.05 -14.04
C VAL A 200 -13.85 19.29 -13.34
N LEU A 201 -12.84 20.00 -12.82
CA LEU A 201 -11.72 19.38 -12.11
C LEU A 201 -12.18 18.68 -10.82
N THR A 202 -13.04 19.32 -10.04
CA THR A 202 -13.61 18.74 -8.82
C THR A 202 -14.44 17.50 -9.13
N ALA A 203 -15.29 17.57 -10.15
CA ALA A 203 -16.10 16.43 -10.57
C ALA A 203 -15.22 15.25 -11.01
N ALA A 204 -14.16 15.53 -11.78
CA ALA A 204 -13.19 14.51 -12.18
C ALA A 204 -12.46 13.89 -10.97
N ASP A 205 -12.01 14.69 -10.00
CA ASP A 205 -11.36 14.20 -8.78
C ASP A 205 -12.31 13.30 -7.97
N LEU A 206 -13.58 13.69 -7.81
CA LEU A 206 -14.58 12.89 -7.10
C LEU A 206 -14.87 11.56 -7.79
N VAL A 207 -14.96 11.53 -9.13
CA VAL A 207 -15.15 10.28 -9.89
C VAL A 207 -13.95 9.36 -9.73
N VAL A 208 -12.73 9.89 -9.87
CA VAL A 208 -11.50 9.12 -9.71
C VAL A 208 -11.37 8.60 -8.28
N CYS A 209 -11.70 9.40 -7.27
CA CYS A 209 -11.67 8.98 -5.87
C CYS A 209 -12.71 7.92 -5.55
N LEU A 210 -13.93 8.06 -6.05
CA LEU A 210 -14.99 7.07 -5.84
C LEU A 210 -14.60 5.73 -6.48
N TYR A 211 -14.09 5.76 -7.71
CA TYR A 211 -13.61 4.57 -8.39
C TYR A 211 -12.42 3.92 -7.68
N GLY A 212 -11.42 4.72 -7.30
CA GLY A 212 -10.24 4.26 -6.57
C GLY A 212 -10.60 3.66 -5.21
N LEU A 213 -11.52 4.27 -4.47
CA LEU A 213 -12.03 3.77 -3.20
C LEU A 213 -12.72 2.42 -3.37
N TYR A 214 -13.60 2.29 -4.38
CA TYR A 214 -14.30 1.04 -4.70
C TYR A 214 -13.32 -0.09 -5.03
N ILE A 215 -12.38 0.14 -5.95
CA ILE A 215 -11.39 -0.87 -6.37
C ILE A 215 -10.45 -1.25 -5.23
N SER A 216 -10.03 -0.29 -4.41
CA SER A 216 -9.13 -0.57 -3.30
C SER A 216 -9.84 -1.33 -2.17
N PHE A 217 -11.12 -1.05 -1.91
CA PHE A 217 -11.94 -1.83 -0.99
C PHE A 217 -12.14 -3.28 -1.49
N TRP A 218 -12.40 -3.42 -2.79
CA TRP A 218 -12.49 -4.73 -3.44
C TRP A 218 -11.18 -5.52 -3.30
N TRP A 219 -10.03 -4.88 -3.54
CA TRP A 219 -8.71 -5.49 -3.35
C TRP A 219 -8.48 -5.94 -1.91
N CYS A 220 -8.76 -5.10 -0.91
CA CYS A 220 -8.65 -5.49 0.51
C CYS A 220 -9.49 -6.73 0.81
N ARG A 221 -10.73 -6.77 0.32
CA ARG A 221 -11.61 -7.94 0.49
C ARG A 221 -11.03 -9.21 -0.13
N MET A 222 -10.42 -9.11 -1.31
CA MET A 222 -9.80 -10.27 -1.96
C MET A 222 -8.59 -10.80 -1.18
N VAL A 223 -7.71 -9.89 -0.73
CA VAL A 223 -6.54 -10.23 0.08
C VAL A 223 -6.95 -10.89 1.40
N ASP A 224 -8.04 -10.43 2.01
CA ASP A 224 -8.53 -10.96 3.29
C ASP A 224 -9.20 -12.34 3.15
N VAL A 225 -9.89 -12.61 2.03
CA VAL A 225 -10.62 -13.87 1.82
C VAL A 225 -9.72 -14.99 1.30
N ALA A 226 -8.78 -14.65 0.41
CA ALA A 226 -7.86 -15.60 -0.20
C ALA A 226 -6.44 -15.13 0.06
N PRO A 227 -5.96 -15.26 1.30
CA PRO A 227 -4.63 -14.80 1.61
C PRO A 227 -3.61 -15.65 0.82
N SER A 228 -2.92 -14.98 -0.11
CA SER A 228 -1.82 -15.57 -0.86
C SER A 228 -0.58 -15.61 0.02
N TYR A 229 -0.65 -16.34 1.14
CA TYR A 229 0.56 -16.72 1.84
C TYR A 229 1.29 -17.68 0.89
N GLN A 230 2.39 -17.22 0.28
CA GLN A 230 3.34 -18.13 -0.32
C GLN A 230 3.77 -19.08 0.79
N ILE A 231 3.30 -20.32 0.73
CA ILE A 231 4.02 -21.42 1.36
C ILE A 231 5.34 -21.46 0.59
N SER A 232 6.34 -20.73 1.06
CA SER A 232 7.70 -20.92 0.61
C SER A 232 8.07 -22.32 1.08
N LEU A 233 7.85 -23.29 0.20
CA LEU A 233 8.48 -24.58 0.27
C LEU A 233 9.97 -24.30 0.27
N ASP A 234 10.55 -24.35 1.47
CA ASP A 234 11.97 -24.17 1.69
C ASP A 234 12.70 -25.22 0.84
N GLU A 235 13.16 -24.84 -0.35
CA GLU A 235 13.79 -25.76 -1.32
C GLU A 235 15.07 -26.39 -0.77
N THR A 236 15.67 -25.77 0.25
CA THR A 236 16.84 -26.32 0.93
C THR A 236 16.51 -27.52 1.81
N ARG A 237 15.22 -27.73 2.11
CA ARG A 237 14.73 -28.92 2.81
C ARG A 237 14.01 -29.80 1.79
N PRO A 238 14.42 -31.07 1.61
CA PRO A 238 13.67 -31.98 0.75
C PRO A 238 12.21 -31.95 1.21
N LEU A 239 11.29 -31.75 0.27
CA LEU A 239 9.86 -31.66 0.55
C LEU A 239 9.45 -32.86 1.40
N ARG A 240 9.38 -32.68 2.73
CA ARG A 240 8.56 -33.54 3.57
C ARG A 240 7.15 -33.13 3.24
N ILE A 241 6.64 -33.68 2.14
CA ILE A 241 5.22 -33.69 1.84
C ILE A 241 4.60 -34.30 3.09
N TYR A 242 4.06 -33.45 3.96
CA TYR A 242 3.20 -33.88 5.03
C TYR A 242 1.89 -34.28 4.35
N SER A 243 1.94 -35.37 3.58
CA SER A 243 0.73 -36.08 3.23
C SER A 243 0.11 -36.38 4.59
N GLY A 244 -1.11 -35.92 4.86
CA GLY A 244 -1.81 -36.18 6.12
C GLY A 244 -2.09 -37.67 6.39
N TYR A 245 -1.30 -38.57 5.82
CA TYR A 245 -1.30 -40.02 5.92
C TYR A 245 -0.31 -40.58 6.95
N THR A 246 0.54 -39.77 7.59
CA THR A 246 1.62 -40.30 8.45
C THR A 246 1.22 -40.77 9.85
N ASN A 247 -0.07 -40.95 10.16
CA ASN A 247 -0.50 -41.62 11.39
C ASN A 247 -1.63 -42.66 11.24
N SER A 248 -2.00 -43.05 10.01
CA SER A 248 -3.01 -44.10 9.80
C SER A 248 -2.35 -45.37 9.25
N GLY A 249 -1.59 -46.07 10.09
CA GLY A 249 -1.42 -47.52 9.93
C GLY A 249 -0.25 -48.03 9.07
N TYR A 250 0.89 -47.34 9.01
CA TYR A 250 2.11 -48.08 8.68
C TYR A 250 2.52 -48.91 9.91
N PRO A 251 2.58 -50.25 9.80
CA PRO A 251 3.07 -51.07 10.91
C PRO A 251 4.50 -50.63 11.21
N VAL A 252 4.76 -50.34 12.48
CA VAL A 252 6.11 -50.09 12.99
C VAL A 252 6.98 -51.26 12.51
N THR A 253 7.99 -50.97 11.68
CA THR A 253 9.00 -51.98 11.32
C THR A 253 9.53 -52.58 12.62
N PRO A 254 9.41 -53.90 12.82
CA PRO A 254 9.88 -54.51 14.05
C PRO A 254 11.38 -54.23 14.23
N PRO A 255 11.83 -54.02 15.49
CA PRO A 255 13.23 -53.75 15.78
C PRO A 255 14.13 -54.85 15.20
N ALA A 256 15.29 -54.45 14.69
CA ALA A 256 16.20 -55.29 13.91
C ALA A 256 16.82 -56.47 14.69
N ASP A 257 16.52 -56.61 15.98
CA ASP A 257 17.13 -57.63 16.85
C ASP A 257 16.54 -59.03 16.64
N ASP A 258 15.42 -59.19 15.93
CA ASP A 258 14.79 -60.50 15.70
C ASP A 258 15.20 -61.19 14.38
N LEU A 259 16.03 -60.56 13.54
CA LEU A 259 16.44 -61.12 12.25
C LEU A 259 17.41 -62.32 12.34
N ASN A 260 18.01 -62.56 13.51
CA ASN A 260 18.91 -63.70 13.71
C ASN A 260 18.21 -65.00 14.13
N VAL A 261 16.91 -64.97 14.46
CA VAL A 261 16.17 -66.19 14.86
C VAL A 261 15.45 -66.86 13.69
N ALA A 262 15.10 -66.11 12.64
CA ALA A 262 14.38 -66.66 11.48
C ALA A 262 15.28 -67.44 10.49
N GLN A 263 16.61 -67.34 10.61
CA GLN A 263 17.55 -67.95 9.65
C GLN A 263 17.98 -69.38 10.02
N THR A 264 17.76 -69.82 11.26
CA THR A 264 18.08 -71.19 11.72
C THR A 264 16.99 -72.22 11.44
N GLY A 265 15.80 -71.79 10.99
CA GLY A 265 14.66 -72.70 10.74
C GLY A 265 14.62 -73.39 9.37
N TYR A 266 15.38 -72.92 8.38
CA TYR A 266 15.27 -73.41 6.99
C TYR A 266 16.28 -74.51 6.61
N ALA A 267 17.17 -74.92 7.52
CA ALA A 267 18.15 -75.97 7.26
C ALA A 267 17.65 -77.41 7.56
N ALA A 268 16.39 -77.58 8.02
CA ALA A 268 15.87 -78.88 8.47
C ALA A 268 14.99 -79.64 7.46
N TYR A 269 14.80 -79.13 6.23
CA TYR A 269 13.91 -79.74 5.22
C TYR A 269 14.61 -80.19 3.93
N SER A 270 15.91 -80.48 3.99
CA SER A 270 16.67 -80.99 2.84
C SER A 270 17.54 -82.21 3.19
N ALA A 271 16.93 -83.23 3.80
CA ALA A 271 17.49 -84.59 3.85
C ALA A 271 16.36 -85.63 3.90
#